data_AF-A0A521P857-F1
#
_entry.id   AF-A0A521P857-F1
#
_cell.length_a   1.000
_cell.length_b   1.000
_cell.length_c   1.000
_cell.angle_alpha   90.00
_cell.angle_beta   90.00
_cell.angle_gamma   90.00
#
_symmetry.space_group_name_H-M   'P 1'
#
loop_
_entity.id
_entity.type
_entity.pdbx_description
1 polymer ?
#
loop_
_entity_poly.entity_id
_entity_poly.type
_entity_poly.pdbx_seq_one_letter_code
_entity_poly.pdbx_strand_id
1 'polypeptide(L)'
;MKKMIASLLLAAASFSYVEAQSSSDFQKGTVLTAANESLEGSIRDQAVKKGTILFQSASGKKTVYSPAEIAGYNLNGSSYISYASDFYKVLVTPGKAGLYQRVTDNSGKMLYNGAEVISVTTAEGKAGDYYIQLQSDSKWVRITQKDFEATAASLFSGCPSVTDAIKNKQLDYTQLSKLVQQYNSCGK
;
A
#
# COMPACT_ATOMS: atom_id res chain seq x y z
N MET A 1 71.24 -42.33 21.50
CA MET A 1 70.35 -41.70 22.49
C MET A 1 69.39 -40.78 21.74
N LYS A 2 68.09 -40.94 22.01
CA LYS A 2 66.96 -40.23 21.38
C LYS A 2 66.86 -38.78 21.86
N LYS A 3 66.05 -38.00 21.10
CA LYS A 3 65.22 -36.82 21.46
C LYS A 3 65.72 -35.51 20.84
N MET A 4 64.90 -34.60 20.33
CA MET A 4 63.45 -34.53 20.04
C MET A 4 63.29 -33.31 19.12
N ILE A 5 62.55 -33.43 18.02
CA ILE A 5 62.10 -32.28 17.21
C ILE A 5 60.71 -31.90 17.72
N ALA A 6 60.57 -30.66 18.20
CA ALA A 6 59.30 -30.09 18.64
C ALA A 6 58.59 -29.47 17.43
N SER A 7 57.47 -30.06 17.02
CA SER A 7 56.57 -29.48 16.02
C SER A 7 55.44 -28.73 16.71
N LEU A 8 55.37 -27.42 16.47
CA LEU A 8 54.31 -26.54 16.95
C LEU A 8 53.17 -26.54 15.91
N LEU A 9 52.04 -27.19 16.23
CA LEU A 9 50.82 -27.12 15.42
C LEU A 9 50.06 -25.82 15.74
N LEU A 10 49.94 -24.93 14.75
CA LEU A 10 49.08 -23.76 14.79
C LEU A 10 47.67 -24.18 14.34
N ALA A 11 46.74 -24.28 15.28
CA ALA A 11 45.33 -24.56 14.98
C ALA A 11 44.63 -23.26 14.52
N ALA A 12 44.33 -23.16 13.23
CA ALA A 12 43.48 -22.10 12.69
C ALA A 12 42.02 -22.38 13.09
N ALA A 13 41.49 -21.57 13.99
CA ALA A 13 40.07 -21.61 14.36
C ALA A 13 39.24 -20.97 13.23
N SER A 14 38.59 -21.81 12.44
CA SER A 14 37.59 -21.39 11.46
C SER A 14 36.34 -20.88 12.21
N PHE A 15 36.23 -19.57 12.40
CA PHE A 15 34.98 -18.94 12.82
C PHE A 15 33.99 -19.05 11.67
N SER A 16 33.12 -20.05 11.72
CA SER A 16 31.91 -20.08 10.90
C SER A 16 31.04 -18.90 11.32
N TYR A 17 31.00 -17.84 10.50
CA TYR A 17 29.96 -16.83 10.58
C TYR A 17 28.64 -17.54 10.32
N VAL A 18 27.91 -17.85 11.40
CA VAL A 18 26.50 -18.17 11.31
C VAL A 18 25.82 -16.88 10.90
N GLU A 19 25.61 -16.70 9.60
CA GLU A 19 24.63 -15.75 9.11
C GLU A 19 23.29 -16.19 9.69
N ALA A 20 22.88 -15.54 10.77
CA ALA A 20 21.54 -15.67 11.30
C ALA A 20 20.58 -15.23 10.19
N GLN A 21 20.04 -16.20 9.46
CA GLN A 21 18.91 -16.01 8.57
C GLN A 21 17.67 -15.71 9.41
N SER A 22 17.62 -14.55 10.05
CA SER A 22 16.33 -13.93 10.33
C SER A 22 15.86 -13.38 9.00
N SER A 23 14.87 -14.02 8.39
CA SER A 23 14.11 -13.36 7.32
C SER A 23 13.61 -12.05 7.91
N SER A 24 14.27 -10.94 7.60
CA SER A 24 13.84 -9.67 8.14
C SER A 24 12.45 -9.43 7.56
N ASP A 25 11.42 -9.23 8.40
CA ASP A 25 10.07 -8.88 7.92
C ASP A 25 10.04 -7.55 7.12
N PHE A 26 11.20 -6.93 6.90
CA PHE A 26 11.38 -5.77 6.04
C PHE A 26 11.64 -6.21 4.60
N GLN A 27 10.91 -5.61 3.68
CA GLN A 27 11.05 -5.79 2.24
C GLN A 27 11.43 -4.45 1.61
N LYS A 28 12.21 -4.46 0.52
CA LYS A 28 12.59 -3.23 -0.18
C LYS A 28 11.34 -2.46 -0.61
N GLY A 29 11.32 -1.16 -0.36
CA GLY A 29 10.19 -0.30 -0.69
C GLY A 29 10.56 1.17 -0.66
N THR A 30 9.58 2.01 -0.98
CA THR A 30 9.73 3.47 -0.90
C THR A 30 8.59 4.09 -0.11
N VAL A 31 8.87 5.16 0.61
CA VAL A 31 7.86 6.01 1.24
C VAL A 31 7.78 7.31 0.47
N LEU A 32 6.57 7.76 0.16
CA LEU A 32 6.30 9.06 -0.42
C LEU A 32 5.87 10.01 0.70
N THR A 33 6.69 11.01 1.02
CA THR A 33 6.37 11.98 2.07
C THR A 33 5.16 12.85 1.70
N ALA A 34 4.59 13.58 2.65
CA ALA A 34 3.53 14.56 2.36
C ALA A 34 3.97 15.66 1.35
N ALA A 35 5.28 15.91 1.23
CA ALA A 35 5.87 16.81 0.24
C ALA A 35 6.13 16.14 -1.12
N ASN A 36 5.68 14.89 -1.31
CA ASN A 36 5.93 14.04 -2.48
C ASN A 36 7.42 13.71 -2.73
N GLU A 37 8.23 13.71 -1.70
CA GLU A 37 9.62 13.23 -1.78
C GLU A 37 9.64 11.70 -1.61
N SER A 38 10.45 11.01 -2.43
CA SER A 38 10.61 9.56 -2.35
C SER A 38 11.80 9.20 -1.46
N LEU A 39 11.53 8.44 -0.39
CA LEU A 39 12.53 7.90 0.51
C LEU A 39 12.72 6.41 0.23
N GLU A 40 13.92 6.02 -0.19
CA GLU A 40 14.26 4.61 -0.40
C GLU A 40 14.68 3.92 0.91
N GLY A 41 14.24 2.67 1.08
CA GLY A 41 14.62 1.85 2.21
C GLY A 41 13.93 0.49 2.20
N SER A 42 13.64 -0.01 3.40
CA SER A 42 12.89 -1.25 3.58
C SER A 42 11.69 -1.02 4.48
N ILE A 43 10.58 -1.69 4.21
CA ILE A 43 9.30 -1.53 4.91
C ILE A 43 8.91 -2.88 5.50
N ARG A 44 8.55 -2.88 6.78
CA ARG A 44 7.79 -3.95 7.41
C ARG A 44 6.32 -3.53 7.40
N ASP A 45 5.51 -4.27 6.65
CA ASP A 45 4.07 -3.99 6.54
C ASP A 45 3.37 -4.32 7.87
N GLN A 46 2.74 -3.30 8.45
CA GLN A 46 1.90 -3.42 9.64
C GLN A 46 0.51 -2.79 9.39
N ALA A 47 0.17 -2.44 8.15
CA ALA A 47 -0.99 -1.62 7.83
C ALA A 47 -2.29 -2.29 8.31
N VAL A 48 -2.52 -3.55 7.90
CA VAL A 48 -3.75 -4.28 8.29
C VAL A 48 -3.91 -4.41 9.80
N LYS A 49 -2.80 -4.65 10.54
CA LYS A 49 -2.84 -4.92 11.98
C LYS A 49 -2.82 -3.64 12.84
N LYS A 50 -2.07 -2.62 12.42
CA LYS A 50 -1.76 -1.44 13.22
C LYS A 50 -2.10 -0.10 12.57
N GLY A 51 -2.55 -0.10 11.31
CA GLY A 51 -2.85 1.14 10.61
C GLY A 51 -1.64 1.97 10.18
N THR A 52 -0.43 1.42 10.33
CA THR A 52 0.86 2.09 10.14
C THR A 52 1.83 1.18 9.39
N ILE A 53 2.93 1.73 8.90
CA ILE A 53 4.08 0.96 8.39
C ILE A 53 5.32 1.24 9.22
N LEU A 54 6.25 0.30 9.28
CA LEU A 54 7.57 0.52 9.89
C LEU A 54 8.62 0.60 8.78
N PHE A 55 9.13 1.79 8.53
CA PHE A 55 10.17 2.07 7.54
C PHE A 55 11.56 2.00 8.17
N GLN A 56 12.53 1.46 7.44
CA GLN A 56 13.95 1.45 7.78
C GLN A 56 14.73 2.10 6.64
N SER A 57 15.36 3.23 6.93
CA SER A 57 16.23 3.94 5.97
C SER A 57 17.53 3.19 5.69
N ALA A 58 18.29 3.63 4.68
CA ALA A 58 19.60 3.08 4.34
C ALA A 58 20.63 3.11 5.48
N SER A 59 20.52 4.07 6.42
CA SER A 59 21.38 4.14 7.62
C SER A 59 20.95 3.18 8.75
N GLY A 60 19.87 2.42 8.54
CA GLY A 60 19.29 1.52 9.53
C GLY A 60 18.33 2.18 10.51
N LYS A 61 18.16 3.52 10.46
CA LYS A 61 17.18 4.24 11.30
C LYS A 61 15.76 3.78 10.96
N LYS A 62 14.98 3.45 11.99
CA LYS A 62 13.59 3.01 11.89
C LYS A 62 12.62 4.16 12.22
N THR A 63 11.56 4.29 11.43
CA THR A 63 10.50 5.28 11.60
C THR A 63 9.15 4.60 11.39
N VAL A 64 8.19 4.83 12.29
CA VAL A 64 6.80 4.43 12.08
C VAL A 64 6.12 5.54 11.31
N TYR A 65 5.42 5.20 10.23
CA TYR A 65 4.60 6.15 9.50
C TYR A 65 3.13 5.76 9.56
N SER A 66 2.29 6.73 9.91
CA SER A 66 0.85 6.68 9.74
C SER A 66 0.43 7.27 8.38
N PRO A 67 -0.77 6.95 7.89
CA PRO A 67 -1.31 7.58 6.68
C PRO A 67 -1.53 9.10 6.81
N ALA A 68 -1.48 9.67 8.02
CA ALA A 68 -1.54 11.11 8.20
C ALA A 68 -0.19 11.81 7.92
N GLU A 69 0.93 11.08 7.94
CA GLU A 69 2.28 11.63 7.85
C GLU A 69 2.89 11.52 6.45
N ILE A 70 2.38 10.58 5.64
CA ILE A 70 2.94 10.26 4.33
C ILE A 70 1.84 10.26 3.27
N ALA A 71 2.19 10.64 2.04
CA ALA A 71 1.27 10.59 0.91
C ALA A 71 1.01 9.14 0.45
N GLY A 72 1.95 8.23 0.69
CA GLY A 72 1.82 6.83 0.32
C GLY A 72 3.13 6.05 0.45
N TYR A 73 3.13 4.80 -0.02
CA TYR A 73 4.32 3.97 -0.07
C TYR A 73 4.23 2.93 -1.20
N ASN A 74 5.37 2.41 -1.62
CA ASN A 74 5.47 1.28 -2.54
C ASN A 74 6.12 0.09 -1.84
N LEU A 75 5.49 -1.07 -1.96
CA LEU A 75 5.96 -2.32 -1.38
C LEU A 75 5.70 -3.46 -2.35
N ASN A 76 6.75 -4.22 -2.70
CA ASN A 76 6.66 -5.37 -3.63
C ASN A 76 5.95 -5.04 -4.95
N GLY A 77 6.21 -3.86 -5.53
CA GLY A 77 5.58 -3.41 -6.77
C GLY A 77 4.10 -3.02 -6.64
N SER A 78 3.53 -3.07 -5.44
CA SER A 78 2.20 -2.50 -5.15
C SER A 78 2.34 -1.08 -4.63
N SER A 79 1.54 -0.16 -5.17
CA SER A 79 1.43 1.21 -4.70
C SER A 79 0.30 1.34 -3.68
N TYR A 80 0.54 2.13 -2.65
CA TYR A 80 -0.40 2.45 -1.60
C TYR A 80 -0.43 3.97 -1.44
N ILE A 81 -1.61 4.52 -1.24
CA ILE A 81 -1.80 5.96 -1.02
C ILE A 81 -2.55 6.20 0.28
N SER A 82 -2.29 7.35 0.88
CA SER A 82 -2.99 7.81 2.07
C SER A 82 -4.18 8.67 1.68
N TYR A 83 -5.34 8.41 2.29
CA TYR A 83 -6.53 9.24 2.15
C TYR A 83 -7.36 9.16 3.44
N ALA A 84 -7.85 10.29 3.94
CA ALA A 84 -8.64 10.35 5.18
C ALA A 84 -8.05 9.50 6.33
N SER A 85 -6.72 9.58 6.51
CA SER A 85 -5.99 8.82 7.53
C SER A 85 -6.09 7.30 7.45
N ASP A 86 -6.30 6.75 6.26
CA ASP A 86 -6.17 5.33 5.96
C ASP A 86 -5.23 5.09 4.77
N PHE A 87 -4.61 3.92 4.71
CA PHE A 87 -3.92 3.46 3.51
C PHE A 87 -4.88 2.72 2.58
N TYR A 88 -4.70 2.97 1.29
CA TYR A 88 -5.44 2.33 0.20
C TYR A 88 -4.45 1.75 -0.81
N LYS A 89 -4.64 0.48 -1.16
CA LYS A 89 -3.91 -0.16 -2.26
C LYS A 89 -4.46 0.36 -3.58
N VAL A 90 -3.57 0.81 -4.47
CA VAL A 90 -3.91 1.21 -5.83
C VAL A 90 -4.04 -0.05 -6.68
N LEU A 91 -5.24 -0.33 -7.19
CA LEU A 91 -5.52 -1.48 -8.05
C LEU A 91 -5.52 -1.10 -9.53
N VAL A 92 -5.94 0.13 -9.84
CA VAL A 92 -5.81 0.73 -11.18
C VAL A 92 -5.28 2.13 -10.99
N THR A 93 -4.09 2.39 -11.53
CA THR A 93 -3.46 3.72 -11.50
C THR A 93 -4.36 4.75 -12.16
N PRO A 94 -4.52 5.95 -11.57
CA PRO A 94 -5.36 7.00 -12.12
C PRO A 94 -4.98 7.38 -13.55
N GLY A 95 -5.95 7.26 -14.45
CA GLY A 95 -5.99 7.96 -15.74
C GLY A 95 -7.10 9.00 -15.66
N LYS A 96 -8.28 8.67 -16.22
CA LYS A 96 -9.53 9.41 -15.97
C LYS A 96 -10.20 9.02 -14.66
N ALA A 97 -9.91 7.81 -14.17
CA ALA A 97 -10.37 7.26 -12.90
C ALA A 97 -9.29 6.34 -12.29
N GLY A 98 -9.20 6.32 -10.97
CA GLY A 98 -8.41 5.37 -10.18
C GLY A 98 -9.31 4.39 -9.44
N LEU A 99 -8.84 3.16 -9.25
CA LEU A 99 -9.48 2.15 -8.39
C LEU A 99 -8.58 1.85 -7.19
N TYR A 100 -9.18 1.91 -6.01
CA TYR A 100 -8.48 1.73 -4.75
C TYR A 100 -9.20 0.74 -3.86
N GLN A 101 -8.45 0.01 -3.04
CA GLN A 101 -8.97 -0.85 -1.99
C GLN A 101 -8.45 -0.39 -0.64
N ARG A 102 -9.34 -0.13 0.31
CA ARG A 102 -8.95 0.26 1.67
C ARG A 102 -8.21 -0.88 2.37
N VAL A 103 -7.05 -0.59 2.95
CA VAL A 103 -6.19 -1.59 3.63
C VAL A 103 -6.30 -1.47 5.14
N THR A 104 -6.40 -0.25 5.64
CA THR A 104 -6.47 0.03 7.08
C THR A 104 -7.88 0.40 7.51
N ASP A 105 -8.15 0.22 8.80
CA ASP A 105 -9.32 0.79 9.45
C ASP A 105 -8.86 1.57 10.69
N ASN A 106 -8.59 2.86 10.49
CA ASN A 106 -8.12 3.75 11.54
C ASN A 106 -9.25 4.52 12.23
N SER A 107 -10.51 4.20 11.92
CA SER A 107 -11.66 4.87 12.53
C SER A 107 -11.65 4.68 14.05
N GLY A 108 -11.72 5.79 14.79
CA GLY A 108 -11.70 5.78 16.25
C GLY A 108 -10.38 5.32 16.89
N LYS A 109 -9.31 5.10 16.11
CA LYS A 109 -7.97 4.81 16.63
C LYS A 109 -7.23 6.12 16.91
N MET A 110 -6.37 6.11 17.91
CA MET A 110 -5.39 7.19 18.10
C MET A 110 -4.22 6.95 17.14
N LEU A 111 -4.05 7.86 16.19
CA LEU A 111 -2.83 7.92 15.37
C LEU A 111 -1.91 9.01 15.93
N TYR A 112 -0.64 8.90 15.57
CA TYR A 112 0.38 9.86 15.96
C TYR A 112 0.96 10.52 14.71
N ASN A 113 1.15 11.83 14.77
CA ASN A 113 1.98 12.59 13.84
C ASN A 113 3.20 13.09 14.62
N GLY A 114 4.31 12.35 14.52
CA GLY A 114 5.44 12.54 15.43
C GLY A 114 5.05 12.30 16.90
N ALA A 115 5.12 13.35 17.73
CA ALA A 115 4.79 13.27 19.16
C ALA A 115 3.31 13.60 19.47
N GLU A 116 2.56 14.10 18.49
CA GLU A 116 1.19 14.58 18.69
C GLU A 116 0.17 13.48 18.38
N VAL A 117 -0.80 13.29 19.30
CA VAL A 117 -1.96 12.44 19.05
C VAL A 117 -2.94 13.21 18.16
N ILE A 118 -3.34 12.60 17.04
CA ILE A 118 -4.34 13.16 16.14
C ILE A 118 -5.66 12.40 16.28
N SER A 119 -6.78 13.14 16.35
CA SER A 119 -8.11 12.56 16.22
C SER A 119 -8.37 12.25 14.75
N VAL A 120 -8.83 11.03 14.49
CA VAL A 120 -8.82 10.46 13.14
C VAL A 120 -10.24 10.32 12.63
N THR A 121 -10.62 11.17 11.67
CA THR A 121 -11.81 10.95 10.84
C THR A 121 -11.41 10.20 9.59
N THR A 122 -12.03 9.02 9.39
CA THR A 122 -11.81 8.20 8.20
C THR A 122 -12.98 8.29 7.24
N ALA A 123 -12.77 7.92 5.98
CA ALA A 123 -13.86 7.74 5.04
C ALA A 123 -14.82 6.62 5.50
N GLU A 124 -16.09 6.70 5.11
CA GLU A 124 -17.07 5.66 5.43
C GLU A 124 -16.70 4.32 4.79
N GLY A 125 -16.77 3.24 5.57
CA GLY A 125 -16.54 1.87 5.11
C GLY A 125 -15.61 1.13 6.05
N LYS A 126 -15.02 0.04 5.56
CA LYS A 126 -14.07 -0.82 6.30
C LYS A 126 -12.92 -1.28 5.40
N ALA A 127 -11.91 -1.89 6.00
CA ALA A 127 -10.84 -2.56 5.25
C ALA A 127 -11.42 -3.59 4.27
N GLY A 128 -10.89 -3.61 3.05
CA GLY A 128 -11.35 -4.43 1.94
C GLY A 128 -12.36 -3.75 1.00
N ASP A 129 -13.01 -2.67 1.43
CA ASP A 129 -13.94 -1.92 0.58
C ASP A 129 -13.23 -1.23 -0.60
N TYR A 130 -13.94 -1.10 -1.71
CA TYR A 130 -13.43 -0.49 -2.95
C TYR A 130 -13.94 0.93 -3.13
N TYR A 131 -13.07 1.77 -3.67
CA TYR A 131 -13.33 3.17 -3.93
C TYR A 131 -12.86 3.53 -5.32
N ILE A 132 -13.63 4.39 -5.98
CA ILE A 132 -13.28 4.98 -7.26
C ILE A 132 -13.17 6.48 -7.08
N GLN A 133 -12.12 7.06 -7.65
CA GLN A 133 -11.94 8.50 -7.74
C GLN A 133 -11.83 8.87 -9.22
N LEU A 134 -12.63 9.84 -9.67
CA LEU A 134 -12.48 10.40 -11.01
C LEU A 134 -11.40 11.48 -10.99
N GLN A 135 -10.64 11.67 -12.05
CA GLN A 135 -9.67 12.78 -12.10
C GLN A 135 -10.39 14.14 -12.12
N SER A 136 -11.62 14.19 -12.65
CA SER A 136 -12.46 15.39 -12.68
C SER A 136 -13.07 15.76 -11.34
N ASP A 137 -13.06 14.85 -10.35
CA ASP A 137 -13.65 15.07 -9.03
C ASP A 137 -12.75 14.46 -7.95
N SER A 138 -12.28 15.28 -7.02
CA SER A 138 -11.48 14.81 -5.89
C SER A 138 -12.20 13.81 -4.98
N LYS A 139 -13.52 13.67 -5.09
CA LYS A 139 -14.35 12.79 -4.26
C LYS A 139 -14.06 11.31 -4.50
N TRP A 140 -13.87 10.59 -3.40
CA TRP A 140 -13.81 9.14 -3.39
C TRP A 140 -15.21 8.57 -3.21
N VAL A 141 -15.63 7.73 -4.17
CA VAL A 141 -16.94 7.07 -4.15
C VAL A 141 -16.75 5.62 -3.77
N ARG A 142 -17.28 5.21 -2.60
CA ARG A 142 -17.32 3.80 -2.20
C ARG A 142 -18.27 3.05 -3.13
N ILE A 143 -17.84 1.90 -3.63
CA ILE A 143 -18.69 0.98 -4.39
C ILE A 143 -18.86 -0.31 -3.61
N THR A 144 -20.10 -0.77 -3.47
CA THR A 144 -20.45 -2.04 -2.86
C THR A 144 -21.14 -2.94 -3.89
N GLN A 145 -21.24 -4.23 -3.60
CA GLN A 145 -21.97 -5.16 -4.47
C GLN A 145 -23.45 -4.78 -4.60
N LYS A 146 -24.06 -4.22 -3.54
CA LYS A 146 -25.49 -3.89 -3.49
C LYS A 146 -25.86 -2.69 -4.35
N ASP A 147 -25.00 -1.69 -4.40
CA ASP A 147 -25.24 -0.43 -5.12
C ASP A 147 -24.41 -0.29 -6.41
N PHE A 148 -23.72 -1.37 -6.81
CA PHE A 148 -22.80 -1.39 -7.94
C PHE A 148 -23.42 -0.80 -9.22
N GLU A 149 -24.55 -1.35 -9.69
CA GLU A 149 -25.12 -0.95 -10.98
C GLU A 149 -25.50 0.54 -10.99
N ALA A 150 -26.21 1.00 -9.96
CA ALA A 150 -26.64 2.40 -9.85
C ALA A 150 -25.46 3.35 -9.69
N THR A 151 -24.51 3.02 -8.82
CA THR A 151 -23.36 3.89 -8.51
C THR A 151 -22.40 3.95 -9.70
N ALA A 152 -22.05 2.82 -10.30
CA ALA A 152 -21.15 2.76 -11.44
C ALA A 152 -21.77 3.41 -12.69
N ALA A 153 -23.05 3.17 -12.98
CA ALA A 153 -23.70 3.80 -14.13
C ALA A 153 -23.77 5.33 -13.99
N SER A 154 -24.00 5.84 -12.78
CA SER A 154 -23.96 7.28 -12.49
C SER A 154 -22.55 7.84 -12.64
N LEU A 155 -21.57 7.20 -12.01
CA LEU A 155 -20.17 7.64 -11.99
C LEU A 155 -19.54 7.66 -13.39
N PHE A 156 -19.91 6.71 -14.25
CA PHE A 156 -19.39 6.57 -15.60
C PHE A 156 -20.37 7.01 -16.70
N SER A 157 -21.36 7.83 -16.35
CA SER A 157 -22.40 8.33 -17.27
C SER A 157 -21.85 9.00 -18.54
N GLY A 158 -20.64 9.57 -18.48
CA GLY A 158 -19.94 10.13 -19.63
C GLY A 158 -19.33 9.12 -20.61
N CYS A 159 -19.46 7.80 -20.38
CA CYS A 159 -18.99 6.77 -21.30
C CYS A 159 -20.08 5.72 -21.61
N PRO A 160 -20.80 5.87 -22.74
CA PRO A 160 -21.87 4.96 -23.15
C PRO A 160 -21.45 3.48 -23.17
N SER A 161 -20.26 3.17 -23.70
CA SER A 161 -19.78 1.78 -23.80
C SER A 161 -19.60 1.10 -22.44
N VAL A 162 -19.20 1.84 -21.40
CA VAL A 162 -19.12 1.31 -20.02
C VAL A 162 -20.52 1.17 -19.44
N THR A 163 -21.38 2.19 -19.58
CA THR A 163 -22.74 2.14 -19.03
C THR A 163 -23.58 1.02 -19.66
N ASP A 164 -23.41 0.75 -20.95
CA ASP A 164 -24.12 -0.32 -21.65
C ASP A 164 -23.59 -1.68 -21.24
N ALA A 165 -22.28 -1.83 -21.03
CA ALA A 165 -21.70 -3.07 -20.51
C ALA A 165 -22.20 -3.40 -19.09
N ILE A 166 -22.40 -2.40 -18.23
CA ILE A 166 -23.01 -2.59 -16.90
C ILE A 166 -24.48 -3.02 -17.05
N LYS A 167 -25.28 -2.27 -17.82
CA LYS A 167 -26.72 -2.59 -18.05
C LYS A 167 -26.93 -3.99 -18.63
N ASN A 168 -26.06 -4.39 -19.56
CA ASN A 168 -26.10 -5.70 -20.21
C ASN A 168 -25.40 -6.81 -19.39
N LYS A 169 -24.97 -6.52 -18.15
CA LYS A 169 -24.32 -7.47 -17.24
C LYS A 169 -23.02 -8.09 -17.81
N GLN A 170 -22.35 -7.38 -18.70
CA GLN A 170 -21.04 -7.75 -19.23
C GLN A 170 -19.90 -7.29 -18.32
N LEU A 171 -20.19 -6.32 -17.44
CA LEU A 171 -19.34 -5.89 -16.35
C LEU A 171 -20.14 -5.91 -15.04
N ASP A 172 -19.56 -6.52 -14.01
CA ASP A 172 -20.14 -6.60 -12.68
C ASP A 172 -19.14 -6.14 -11.58
N TYR A 173 -19.59 -6.21 -10.33
CA TYR A 173 -18.79 -5.85 -9.15
C TYR A 173 -17.49 -6.65 -9.01
N THR A 174 -17.40 -7.86 -9.55
CA THR A 174 -16.16 -8.66 -9.48
C THR A 174 -15.11 -8.17 -10.49
N GLN A 175 -15.52 -7.34 -11.45
CA GLN A 175 -14.71 -6.86 -12.57
C GLN A 175 -14.37 -5.37 -12.47
N LEU A 176 -14.33 -4.80 -11.26
CA LEU A 176 -14.05 -3.37 -11.04
C LEU A 176 -12.79 -2.86 -11.75
N SER A 177 -11.68 -3.63 -11.71
CA SER A 177 -10.44 -3.23 -12.40
C SER A 177 -10.64 -3.11 -13.90
N LYS A 178 -11.32 -4.08 -14.52
CA LYS A 178 -11.63 -4.08 -15.96
C LYS A 178 -12.55 -2.92 -16.32
N LEU A 179 -13.56 -2.67 -15.48
CA LEU A 179 -14.51 -1.58 -15.65
C LEU A 179 -13.80 -0.21 -15.63
N VAL A 180 -12.91 0.02 -14.66
CA VAL A 180 -12.16 1.29 -14.55
C VAL A 180 -11.16 1.44 -15.70
N GLN A 181 -10.50 0.36 -16.12
CA GLN A 181 -9.62 0.35 -17.30
C GLN A 181 -10.37 0.68 -18.60
N GLN A 182 -11.58 0.14 -18.77
CA GLN A 182 -12.42 0.46 -19.93
C GLN A 182 -12.82 1.94 -19.91
N TYR A 183 -13.22 2.47 -18.75
CA TYR A 183 -13.51 3.90 -18.60
C TYR A 183 -12.31 4.80 -18.93
N ASN A 184 -11.12 4.43 -18.46
CA ASN A 184 -9.86 5.14 -18.76
C ASN A 184 -9.49 5.14 -20.25
N SER A 185 -10.11 4.26 -21.04
CA SER A 185 -9.92 4.16 -22.49
C SER A 185 -11.06 4.80 -23.30
N CYS A 186 -12.13 5.27 -22.66
CA CYS A 186 -13.25 5.91 -23.35
C CYS A 186 -12.84 7.23 -24.00
N GLY A 187 -13.22 7.47 -25.25
CA GLY A 187 -12.95 8.73 -25.96
C GLY A 187 -11.46 8.99 -26.20
N LYS A 188 -10.63 7.94 -26.18
CA LYS A 188 -9.37 7.94 -26.92
C LYS A 188 -9.64 7.66 -28.39
#